data_AF-A0A3D2RBR4-F1
#
_entry.id   AF-A0A3D2RBR4-F1
#
_cell.length_a   1.000
_cell.length_b   1.000
_cell.length_c   1.000
_cell.angle_alpha   90.00
_cell.angle_beta   90.00
_cell.angle_gamma   90.00
#
_symmetry.space_group_name_H-M   'P 1'
#
loop_
_entity.id
_entity.type
_entity.pdbx_description
1 polymer ?
#
loop_
_entity_poly.entity_id
_entity_poly.type
_entity_poly.pdbx_seq_one_letter_code
_entity_poly.pdbx_strand_id
1 'polypeptide(L)'
;MDSKKRLFLIDAYALIFRGYYAFIKNPRINSQGLDTSAILGFTNSLLDVIKRERPEYLAVCFDKGGSELRQELYTDYKANRDETPEAIKIAVPYIQELLEAMHIPVIVKSGFEADDIIGTLAKKAEKEGFDTYMVTPDKDFAQLVSEHIFMYRP
;
A
#
# COMPACT_ATOMS: atom_id res chain seq x y z
N MET A 1 -3.02 -3.75 32.03
CA MET A 1 -2.12 -2.96 31.18
C MET A 1 -2.88 -2.72 29.90
N ASP A 2 -3.26 -1.47 29.61
CA ASP A 2 -3.90 -1.17 28.34
C ASP A 2 -2.92 -1.53 27.22
N SER A 3 -3.36 -2.42 26.33
CA SER A 3 -2.64 -2.72 25.09
C SER A 3 -2.51 -1.42 24.31
N LYS A 4 -1.29 -1.02 23.94
CA LYS A 4 -1.09 0.12 23.03
C LYS A 4 -1.84 -0.16 21.73
N LYS A 5 -2.55 0.86 21.22
CA LYS A 5 -3.34 0.75 19.99
C LYS A 5 -2.41 0.53 18.81
N ARG A 6 -2.66 -0.52 18.03
CA ARG A 6 -1.83 -0.86 16.85
C ARG A 6 -2.51 -0.41 15.57
N LEU A 7 -1.81 0.44 14.82
CA LEU A 7 -2.25 0.96 13.52
C LEU A 7 -1.41 0.36 12.39
N PHE A 8 -2.05 -0.22 11.39
CA PHE A 8 -1.40 -0.74 10.18
C PHE A 8 -1.73 0.13 8.99
N LEU A 9 -0.71 0.67 8.34
CA LEU A 9 -0.82 1.50 7.14
C LEU A 9 -0.19 0.74 5.97
N ILE A 10 -1.03 0.29 5.04
CA ILE A 10 -0.60 -0.51 3.89
C ILE A 10 -0.30 0.39 2.70
N ASP A 11 0.91 0.23 2.15
CA ASP A 11 1.25 0.71 0.82
C ASP A 11 0.63 -0.22 -0.24
N ALA A 12 -0.41 0.27 -0.93
CA ALA A 12 -1.15 -0.55 -1.88
C ALA A 12 -0.28 -1.01 -3.05
N TYR A 13 0.45 -0.08 -3.67
CA TYR A 13 1.22 -0.39 -4.88
C TYR A 13 2.37 -1.35 -4.57
N ALA A 14 3.01 -1.23 -3.41
CA ALA A 14 3.99 -2.23 -2.97
C ALA A 14 3.43 -3.66 -3.01
N LEU A 15 2.23 -3.89 -2.48
CA LEU A 15 1.61 -5.22 -2.46
C LEU A 15 1.07 -5.64 -3.83
N ILE A 16 0.55 -4.71 -4.61
CA ILE A 16 0.04 -4.97 -5.97
C ILE A 16 1.16 -5.40 -6.89
N PHE A 17 2.26 -4.66 -6.95
CA PHE A 17 3.43 -5.01 -7.75
C PHE A 17 4.03 -6.34 -7.30
N ARG A 18 4.15 -6.57 -5.98
CA ARG A 18 4.60 -7.86 -5.43
C ARG A 18 3.71 -9.01 -5.89
N GLY A 19 2.40 -8.84 -5.80
CA GLY A 19 1.42 -9.82 -6.23
C GLY A 19 1.51 -10.13 -7.73
N TYR A 20 1.59 -9.09 -8.56
CA TYR A 20 1.75 -9.23 -10.01
C TYR A 20 3.03 -9.99 -10.37
N TYR A 21 4.19 -9.55 -9.87
CA TYR A 21 5.47 -10.16 -10.22
C TYR A 21 5.64 -11.58 -9.68
N ALA A 22 4.95 -11.96 -8.59
CA ALA A 22 4.93 -13.33 -8.11
C ALA A 22 4.33 -14.32 -9.13
N PHE A 23 3.41 -13.85 -10.00
CA PHE A 23 2.74 -14.67 -11.00
C PHE A 23 3.13 -14.33 -12.45
N ILE A 24 4.09 -13.44 -12.69
CA ILE A 24 4.42 -12.96 -14.06
C ILE A 24 4.76 -14.09 -15.05
N LYS A 25 5.42 -15.15 -14.58
CA LYS A 25 5.76 -16.33 -15.42
C LYS A 25 4.57 -17.24 -15.70
N ASN A 26 3.57 -17.22 -14.83
CA ASN A 26 2.37 -18.07 -14.88
C ASN A 26 1.14 -17.25 -14.44
N PRO A 27 0.61 -16.34 -15.29
CA PRO A 27 -0.49 -15.47 -14.93
C PRO A 27 -1.79 -16.23 -14.59
N ARG A 28 -2.59 -15.66 -13.68
CA ARG A 28 -3.89 -16.21 -13.26
C ARG A 28 -5.00 -15.59 -14.09
N ILE A 29 -5.35 -16.25 -15.20
CA ILE A 29 -6.41 -15.79 -16.10
C ILE A 29 -7.75 -16.44 -15.71
N ASN A 30 -8.81 -15.63 -15.57
CA ASN A 30 -10.15 -16.15 -15.31
C ASN A 30 -10.86 -16.63 -16.60
N SER A 31 -12.08 -17.17 -16.49
CA SER A 31 -12.84 -17.67 -17.66
C SER A 31 -13.24 -16.59 -18.68
N GLN A 32 -13.13 -15.31 -18.33
CA GLN A 32 -13.41 -14.17 -19.21
C GLN A 32 -12.13 -13.61 -19.86
N GLY A 33 -10.97 -14.19 -19.60
CA GLY A 33 -9.69 -13.74 -20.15
C GLY A 33 -9.01 -12.63 -19.34
N LEU A 34 -9.56 -12.23 -18.19
CA LEU A 34 -8.98 -11.20 -17.33
C LEU A 34 -7.80 -11.78 -16.52
N ASP A 35 -6.67 -11.08 -16.53
CA ASP A 35 -5.55 -11.36 -15.62
C ASP A 35 -5.86 -10.88 -14.20
N THR A 36 -6.02 -11.84 -13.30
CA THR A 36 -6.34 -11.65 -11.88
C THR A 36 -5.12 -11.76 -10.97
N SER A 37 -3.92 -11.89 -11.53
CA SER A 37 -2.67 -12.11 -10.78
C SER A 37 -2.41 -11.06 -9.70
N ALA A 38 -2.54 -9.79 -10.08
CA ALA A 38 -2.32 -8.66 -9.17
C ALA A 38 -3.37 -8.61 -8.06
N ILE A 39 -4.64 -8.86 -8.41
CA ILE A 39 -5.78 -8.89 -7.47
C ILE A 39 -5.55 -10.00 -6.44
N LEU A 40 -5.30 -11.24 -6.91
CA LEU A 40 -5.07 -12.40 -6.05
C LEU A 40 -3.86 -12.19 -5.13
N GLY A 41 -2.75 -11.72 -5.70
CA GLY A 41 -1.52 -11.50 -4.93
C GLY A 41 -1.68 -10.41 -3.86
N PHE A 42 -2.34 -9.30 -4.19
CA PHE A 42 -2.68 -8.25 -3.22
C PHE A 42 -3.58 -8.79 -2.11
N THR A 43 -4.69 -9.45 -2.47
CA THR A 43 -5.67 -9.96 -1.50
C THR A 43 -5.05 -11.01 -0.56
N ASN A 44 -4.22 -11.92 -1.07
CA ASN A 44 -3.52 -12.89 -0.22
C ASN A 44 -2.59 -12.19 0.79
N SER A 45 -1.83 -11.20 0.32
CA SER A 45 -0.93 -10.40 1.14
C SER A 45 -1.67 -9.67 2.26
N LEU A 46 -2.79 -9.02 1.91
CA LEU A 46 -3.65 -8.31 2.84
C LEU A 46 -4.25 -9.25 3.88
N LEU A 47 -4.81 -10.38 3.44
CA LEU A 47 -5.41 -11.37 4.34
C LEU A 47 -4.38 -11.99 5.28
N ASP A 48 -3.13 -12.19 4.82
CA ASP A 48 -2.06 -12.69 5.67
C ASP A 48 -1.71 -11.69 6.79
N VAL A 49 -1.61 -10.39 6.48
CA VAL A 49 -1.43 -9.34 7.51
C VAL A 49 -2.60 -9.35 8.49
N ILE A 50 -3.84 -9.36 8.00
CA ILE A 50 -5.04 -9.36 8.86
C ILE A 50 -5.09 -10.59 9.77
N LYS A 51 -4.78 -11.79 9.24
CA LYS A 51 -4.84 -13.04 10.01
C LYS A 51 -3.73 -13.12 11.06
N ARG A 52 -2.50 -12.73 10.70
CA ARG A 52 -1.33 -12.83 11.58
C ARG A 52 -1.35 -11.77 12.66
N GLU A 53 -1.60 -10.53 12.27
CA GLU A 53 -1.44 -9.38 13.16
C GLU A 53 -2.72 -8.99 13.89
N ARG A 54 -3.88 -9.39 13.33
CA ARG A 54 -5.22 -9.04 13.85
C ARG A 54 -5.32 -7.57 14.24
N PRO A 55 -5.05 -6.65 13.30
CA PRO A 55 -4.94 -5.23 13.59
C PRO A 55 -6.28 -4.66 14.07
N GLU A 56 -6.24 -3.83 15.11
CA GLU A 56 -7.41 -3.06 15.56
C GLU A 56 -7.73 -1.91 14.59
N TYR A 57 -6.68 -1.31 14.02
CA TYR A 57 -6.78 -0.22 13.06
C TYR A 57 -5.97 -0.55 11.80
N LEU A 58 -6.61 -0.45 10.65
CA LEU A 58 -6.04 -0.77 9.35
C LEU A 58 -6.53 0.24 8.30
N ALA A 59 -5.63 0.74 7.47
CA ALA A 59 -5.98 1.50 6.27
C ALA A 59 -5.03 1.16 5.11
N VAL A 60 -5.54 1.29 3.89
CA VAL A 60 -4.76 1.09 2.65
C VAL A 60 -4.58 2.43 1.97
N CYS A 61 -3.34 2.79 1.64
CA CYS A 61 -2.99 4.05 1.00
C CYS A 61 -2.64 3.82 -0.48
N PHE A 62 -3.23 4.60 -1.38
CA PHE A 62 -2.90 4.59 -2.81
C PHE A 62 -2.33 5.93 -3.26
N ASP A 63 -1.42 5.86 -4.23
CA ASP A 63 -0.98 7.01 -5.01
C ASP A 63 -2.10 7.49 -5.93
N LYS A 64 -2.23 8.81 -6.13
CA LYS A 64 -3.11 9.39 -7.15
C LYS A 64 -2.39 10.43 -7.97
N GLY A 65 -1.80 9.98 -9.08
CA GLY A 65 -1.16 10.86 -10.08
C GLY A 65 0.28 11.26 -9.78
N GLY A 66 0.91 10.68 -8.75
CA GLY A 66 2.25 11.07 -8.32
C GLY A 66 2.28 12.43 -7.61
N SER A 67 3.48 12.91 -7.29
CA SER A 67 3.68 14.19 -6.60
C SER A 67 3.92 15.34 -7.59
N GLU A 68 2.96 16.27 -7.67
CA GLU A 68 3.06 17.51 -8.47
C GLU A 68 4.26 18.35 -7.99
N LEU A 69 4.40 18.51 -6.67
CA LEU A 69 5.50 19.27 -6.07
C LEU A 69 6.88 18.69 -6.42
N ARG A 70 7.05 17.36 -6.36
CA ARG A 70 8.35 16.74 -6.68
C ARG A 70 8.69 16.88 -8.16
N GLN A 71 7.69 16.80 -9.05
CA GLN A 71 7.89 17.05 -10.49
C GLN A 71 8.25 18.50 -10.79
N GLU A 72 7.65 19.47 -10.09
CA GLU A 72 8.02 20.89 -10.20
C GLU A 72 9.46 21.15 -9.72
N LEU A 73 9.88 20.51 -8.63
CA LEU A 73 11.23 20.65 -8.07
C LEU A 73 12.30 19.93 -8.89
N TYR A 74 11.95 18.80 -9.49
CA TYR A 74 12.86 17.98 -10.30
C TYR A 74 12.08 17.26 -11.41
N THR A 75 12.21 17.75 -12.64
CA THR A 75 11.46 17.26 -13.81
C THR A 75 11.70 15.77 -14.10
N ASP A 76 12.91 15.27 -13.84
CA ASP A 76 13.25 13.86 -14.09
C ASP A 76 12.89 12.94 -12.90
N TYR A 77 12.14 13.44 -11.90
CA TYR A 77 11.69 12.64 -10.77
C TYR A 77 10.87 11.44 -11.25
N LYS A 78 11.38 10.23 -10.96
CA LYS A 78 10.82 8.95 -11.42
C LYS A 78 10.74 8.77 -12.95
N ALA A 79 11.40 9.61 -13.76
CA ALA A 79 11.37 9.51 -15.22
C ALA A 79 11.94 8.17 -15.76
N ASN A 80 12.87 7.55 -15.01
CA ASN A 80 13.45 6.26 -15.36
C ASN A 80 12.64 5.04 -14.84
N ARG A 81 11.45 5.25 -14.26
CA ARG A 81 10.59 4.11 -13.88
C ARG A 81 9.89 3.57 -15.10
N ASP A 82 9.86 2.24 -15.21
CA ASP A 82 9.03 1.57 -16.21
C ASP A 82 7.56 1.94 -16.03
N GLU A 83 6.82 1.98 -17.14
CA GLU A 83 5.39 2.19 -17.10
C GLU A 83 4.71 1.08 -16.27
N THR A 84 3.68 1.46 -15.52
CA THR A 84 2.88 0.47 -14.78
C THR A 84 2.26 -0.53 -15.76
N PRO A 85 2.48 -1.85 -15.58
CA PRO A 85 1.90 -2.87 -16.45
C PRO A 85 0.38 -2.75 -16.58
N GLU A 86 -0.14 -3.00 -17.79
CA GLU A 86 -1.57 -2.86 -18.08
C GLU A 86 -2.44 -3.75 -17.17
N ALA A 87 -1.97 -4.97 -16.88
CA ALA A 87 -2.63 -5.88 -15.95
C ALA A 87 -2.80 -5.28 -14.54
N ILE A 88 -1.86 -4.46 -14.08
CA ILE A 88 -1.96 -3.75 -12.80
C ILE A 88 -2.99 -2.62 -12.91
N LYS A 89 -2.97 -1.82 -13.98
CA LYS A 89 -3.95 -0.74 -14.18
C LYS A 89 -5.38 -1.28 -14.18
N ILE A 90 -5.62 -2.41 -14.86
CA ILE A 90 -6.91 -3.09 -14.89
C ILE A 90 -7.28 -3.66 -13.50
N ALA A 91 -6.31 -4.15 -12.73
CA ALA A 91 -6.56 -4.73 -11.42
C ALA A 91 -6.93 -3.70 -10.34
N VAL A 92 -6.40 -2.47 -10.39
CA VAL A 92 -6.57 -1.46 -9.33
C VAL A 92 -8.06 -1.17 -9.01
N PRO A 93 -8.96 -0.94 -10.00
CA PRO A 93 -10.39 -0.77 -9.72
C PRO A 93 -11.01 -1.95 -8.95
N TYR A 94 -10.73 -3.18 -9.36
CA TYR A 94 -11.24 -4.38 -8.66
C TYR A 94 -10.69 -4.51 -7.24
N ILE A 95 -9.44 -4.09 -7.01
CA ILE A 95 -8.86 -4.07 -5.67
C ILE A 95 -9.57 -3.03 -4.79
N GLN A 96 -9.90 -1.85 -5.33
CA GLN A 96 -10.66 -0.84 -4.60
C GLN A 96 -12.07 -1.32 -4.25
N GLU A 97 -12.78 -1.95 -5.20
CA GLU A 97 -14.10 -2.57 -4.95
C GLU A 97 -14.03 -3.67 -3.87
N LEU A 98 -12.96 -4.49 -3.89
CA LEU A 98 -12.72 -5.51 -2.87
C LEU A 98 -12.50 -4.90 -1.49
N LEU A 99 -11.70 -3.84 -1.40
CA LEU A 99 -11.45 -3.13 -0.14
C LEU A 99 -12.72 -2.48 0.41
N GLU A 100 -13.55 -1.90 -0.46
CA GLU A 100 -14.86 -1.36 -0.11
C GLU A 100 -15.78 -2.44 0.44
N ALA A 101 -15.89 -3.59 -0.24
CA ALA A 101 -16.69 -4.73 0.21
C ALA A 101 -16.21 -5.30 1.55
N MET A 102 -14.91 -5.24 1.82
CA MET A 102 -14.31 -5.64 3.10
C MET A 102 -14.44 -4.56 4.21
N HIS A 103 -15.01 -3.40 3.90
CA HIS A 103 -15.07 -2.23 4.79
C HIS A 103 -13.69 -1.76 5.26
N ILE A 104 -12.67 -1.90 4.42
CA ILE A 104 -11.31 -1.43 4.71
C ILE A 104 -11.16 -0.01 4.18
N PRO A 105 -10.82 0.97 5.03
CA PRO A 105 -10.62 2.35 4.59
C PRO A 105 -9.50 2.47 3.55
N VAL A 106 -9.82 3.10 2.42
CA VAL A 106 -8.87 3.48 1.38
C VAL A 106 -8.59 4.97 1.49
N ILE A 107 -7.33 5.35 1.66
CA ILE A 107 -6.89 6.74 1.81
C ILE A 107 -6.14 7.16 0.55
N VAL A 108 -6.61 8.23 -0.07
CA VAL A 108 -6.05 8.79 -1.29
C VAL A 108 -6.09 10.30 -1.19
N LYS A 109 -5.03 10.97 -1.65
CA LYS A 109 -4.97 12.43 -1.70
C LYS A 109 -4.31 12.89 -3.00
N SER A 110 -5.01 13.69 -3.78
CA SER A 110 -4.48 14.22 -5.06
C SER A 110 -3.22 15.03 -4.83
N GLY A 111 -2.22 14.85 -5.69
CA GLY A 111 -0.92 15.54 -5.61
C GLY A 111 0.04 15.00 -4.55
N PHE A 112 -0.35 13.93 -3.85
CA PHE A 112 0.47 13.25 -2.85
C PHE A 112 0.59 11.77 -3.18
N GLU A 113 1.73 11.20 -2.84
CA GLU A 113 2.00 9.77 -2.96
C GLU A 113 1.68 9.05 -1.65
N ALA A 114 1.60 7.73 -1.69
CA ALA A 114 1.27 6.89 -0.53
C ALA A 114 2.34 7.01 0.55
N ASP A 115 3.59 7.27 0.20
CA ASP A 115 4.66 7.58 1.15
C ASP A 115 4.36 8.85 1.97
N ASP A 116 3.88 9.91 1.33
CA ASP A 116 3.48 11.17 1.99
C ASP A 116 2.29 10.93 2.93
N ILE A 117 1.29 10.16 2.47
CA ILE A 117 0.09 9.84 3.24
C ILE A 117 0.45 8.99 4.46
N ILE A 118 1.17 7.89 4.26
CA ILE A 118 1.56 6.98 5.34
C ILE A 118 2.47 7.70 6.33
N GLY A 119 3.46 8.45 5.87
CA GLY A 119 4.35 9.21 6.75
C GLY A 119 3.61 10.26 7.57
N THR A 120 2.67 10.98 6.96
CA THR A 120 1.82 11.95 7.67
C THR A 120 0.96 11.27 8.74
N LEU A 121 0.32 10.14 8.41
CA LEU A 121 -0.55 9.41 9.34
C LEU A 121 0.26 8.76 10.46
N ALA A 122 1.41 8.16 10.16
CA ALA A 122 2.29 7.55 11.17
C ALA A 122 2.76 8.57 12.21
N LYS A 123 3.18 9.77 11.76
CA LYS A 123 3.61 10.84 12.67
C LYS A 123 2.47 11.46 13.49
N LYS A 124 1.24 11.44 12.98
CA LYS A 124 0.07 11.85 13.75
C LYS A 124 -0.31 10.80 14.79
N ALA A 125 -0.39 9.54 14.38
CA ALA A 125 -0.73 8.42 15.24
C ALA A 125 0.28 8.24 16.39
N GLU A 126 1.58 8.43 16.11
CA GLU A 126 2.63 8.45 17.13
C GLU A 126 2.34 9.47 18.25
N LYS A 127 1.90 10.68 17.90
CA LYS A 127 1.53 11.73 18.88
C LYS A 127 0.27 11.39 19.68
N GLU A 128 -0.57 10.53 19.13
CA GLU A 128 -1.78 10.01 19.80
C GLU A 128 -1.52 8.71 20.58
N GLY A 129 -0.25 8.27 20.65
CA GLY A 129 0.17 7.10 21.43
C GLY A 129 -0.07 5.75 20.74
N PHE A 130 -0.20 5.72 19.42
CA PHE A 130 -0.31 4.49 18.64
C PHE A 130 1.07 3.91 18.31
N ASP A 131 1.16 2.59 18.33
CA ASP A 131 2.24 1.87 17.65
C ASP A 131 1.83 1.66 16.18
N THR A 132 2.54 2.30 15.26
CA THR A 132 2.22 2.30 13.83
C THR A 132 3.15 1.37 13.05
N TYR A 133 2.57 0.51 12.22
CA TYR A 133 3.26 -0.42 11.34
C TYR A 133 3.03 0.00 9.88
N MET A 134 4.09 0.49 9.24
CA MET A 134 4.10 0.83 7.82
C MET A 134 4.39 -0.45 7.03
N VAL A 135 3.38 -0.97 6.35
CA VAL A 135 3.45 -2.24 5.62
C VAL A 135 3.94 -1.97 4.20
N THR A 136 5.26 -2.02 4.03
CA THR A 136 5.93 -1.77 2.74
C THR A 136 7.35 -2.38 2.74
N PRO A 137 7.85 -2.90 1.61
CA PRO A 137 9.25 -3.24 1.44
C PRO A 137 10.13 -2.02 1.13
N ASP A 138 9.55 -0.86 0.82
CA ASP A 138 10.28 0.34 0.41
C ASP A 138 11.16 0.85 1.56
N LYS A 139 12.47 0.93 1.28
CA LYS A 139 13.47 1.33 2.27
C LYS A 139 13.41 2.82 2.58
N ASP A 140 12.81 3.63 1.71
CA ASP A 140 12.70 5.07 1.93
C ASP A 140 11.85 5.39 3.17
N PHE A 141 10.94 4.50 3.55
CA PHE A 141 10.15 4.61 4.78
C PHE A 141 11.00 4.47 6.06
N ALA A 142 12.23 3.97 5.98
CA ALA A 142 13.13 3.87 7.13
C ALA A 142 13.41 5.24 7.76
N GLN A 143 13.29 6.33 7.00
CA GLN A 143 13.42 7.70 7.52
C GLN A 143 12.38 8.07 8.59
N LEU A 144 11.26 7.34 8.64
CA LEU A 144 10.14 7.63 9.56
C LEU A 144 10.18 6.81 10.85
N VAL A 145 11.02 5.77 10.91
CA VAL A 145 11.13 4.83 12.04
C VAL A 145 11.47 5.56 13.33
N SER A 146 10.79 5.15 14.40
CA SER A 146 10.97 5.69 15.76
C SER A 146 10.69 4.61 16.80
N GLU A 147 10.61 4.97 18.08
CA GLU A 147 10.17 4.05 19.14
C GLU A 147 8.75 3.50 18.92
N HIS A 148 7.91 4.24 18.18
CA HIS A 148 6.49 3.91 17.96
C HIS A 148 6.11 3.71 16.49
N ILE A 149 7.04 3.90 15.56
CA ILE A 149 6.82 3.73 14.12
C ILE A 149 7.76 2.64 13.61
N PHE A 150 7.17 1.57 13.10
CA PHE A 150 7.86 0.37 12.67
C PHE A 150 7.67 0.15 11.17
N MET A 151 8.71 -0.37 10.51
CA MET A 151 8.56 -0.95 9.19
C MET A 151 8.12 -2.41 9.31
N TYR A 152 7.09 -2.80 8.58
CA TYR A 152 6.60 -4.16 8.49
C TYR A 152 6.74 -4.67 7.06
N ARG A 153 7.48 -5.76 6.86
CA ARG A 153 7.66 -6.38 5.54
C ARG A 153 6.80 -7.64 5.45
N PRO A 154 5.69 -7.61 4.69
CA PRO A 154 4.82 -8.76 4.52
C PRO A 154 5.37 -9.76 3.51
#